data_AF-A0A258ETP6-F1
#
_entry.id   AF-A0A258ETP6-F1
#
_cell.length_a   1.000
_cell.length_b   1.000
_cell.length_c   1.000
_cell.angle_alpha   90.00
_cell.angle_beta   90.00
_cell.angle_gamma   90.00
#
_symmetry.space_group_name_H-M   'P 1'
#
loop_
_entity.id
_entity.type
_entity.pdbx_description
1 polymer ?
#
loop_
_entity_poly.entity_id
_entity_poly.type
_entity_poly.pdbx_seq_one_letter_code
_entity_poly.pdbx_strand_id
1 'polypeptide(L)' 'MNRLELGMSKEELVSHLGRNFTIAEKRIQDGKQIEVLSYRNYPYENELFKFVFINGRLEEWYQELIPVYRIEENE' A
#
# COMPACT_ATOMS: atom_id res chain seq x y z
N MET A 1 14.53 -0.99 -8.13
CA MET A 1 13.40 -0.53 -7.27
C MET A 1 13.46 0.99 -7.11
N ASN A 2 13.24 1.77 -8.18
CA ASN A 2 13.50 3.24 -8.19
C ASN A 2 12.45 4.06 -8.98
N ARG A 3 11.18 3.66 -9.02
CA ARG A 3 10.16 4.36 -9.84
C ARG A 3 8.78 4.49 -9.18
N LEU A 4 8.73 4.62 -7.85
CA LEU A 4 7.50 5.09 -7.21
C LEU A 4 7.54 6.61 -7.24
N GLU A 5 6.78 7.19 -8.17
CA GLU A 5 6.69 8.63 -8.35
C GLU A 5 5.36 9.15 -7.82
N LEU A 6 5.38 10.27 -7.10
CA LEU A 6 4.17 10.95 -6.70
C LEU A 6 3.43 11.47 -7.96
N GLY A 7 2.11 11.50 -7.89
CA GLY A 7 1.23 11.93 -8.98
C GLY A 7 0.84 10.83 -9.98
N MET A 8 1.47 9.65 -9.92
CA MET A 8 1.16 8.53 -10.80
C MET A 8 -0.22 7.91 -10.51
N SER A 9 -0.79 7.26 -11.51
CA SER A 9 -2.08 6.58 -11.40
C SER A 9 -1.98 5.21 -10.74
N LYS A 10 -3.12 4.64 -10.36
CA LYS A 10 -3.20 3.26 -9.84
C LYS A 10 -2.72 2.24 -10.88
N GLU A 11 -3.06 2.45 -12.15
CA GLU A 11 -2.65 1.58 -13.25
C GLU A 11 -1.13 1.60 -13.43
N GLU A 12 -0.51 2.77 -13.31
CA GLU A 12 0.95 2.93 -13.34
C GLU A 12 1.59 2.22 -12.14
N LEU A 13 1.06 2.40 -10.93
CA LEU A 13 1.53 1.68 -9.72
C LEU A 13 1.48 0.15 -9.92
N VAL A 14 0.34 -0.36 -10.40
CA VAL A 14 0.11 -1.79 -10.64
C VAL A 14 1.04 -2.33 -11.74
N SER A 15 1.35 -1.53 -12.76
CA SER A 15 2.32 -1.89 -13.79
C SER A 15 3.73 -2.06 -13.21
N HIS A 16 4.11 -1.24 -12.22
CA HIS A 16 5.43 -1.29 -11.59
C HIS A 16 5.59 -2.42 -10.56
N LEU A 17 4.56 -2.69 -9.74
CA LEU A 17 4.64 -3.62 -8.60
C LEU A 17 3.90 -4.95 -8.80
N GLY A 18 3.14 -5.09 -9.89
CA GLY A 18 2.31 -6.26 -10.15
C GLY A 18 0.88 -6.09 -9.62
N ARG A 19 0.13 -7.19 -9.48
CA ARG A 19 -1.32 -7.12 -9.18
C ARG A 19 -1.68 -7.45 -7.73
N ASN A 20 -0.70 -7.56 -6.84
CA ASN A 20 -0.90 -8.01 -5.46
C ASN A 20 -1.36 -6.88 -4.53
N PHE A 21 -2.45 -6.21 -4.90
CA PHE A 21 -3.01 -5.08 -4.18
C PHE A 21 -4.38 -5.40 -3.61
N THR A 22 -4.67 -4.86 -2.42
CA THR A 22 -6.00 -4.83 -1.82
C THR A 22 -6.40 -3.40 -1.50
N ILE A 23 -7.69 -3.07 -1.56
CA ILE A 23 -8.20 -1.76 -1.14
C ILE A 23 -8.34 -1.81 0.38
N ALA A 24 -7.49 -1.06 1.09
CA ALA A 24 -7.53 -0.94 2.54
C ALA A 24 -8.54 0.11 3.01
N GLU A 25 -8.70 1.18 2.24
CA GLU A 25 -9.64 2.25 2.54
C GLU A 25 -10.17 2.89 1.25
N LYS A 26 -11.43 3.33 1.27
CA LYS A 26 -12.01 4.16 0.24
C LYS A 26 -13.05 5.10 0.84
N ARG A 27 -12.83 6.41 0.76
CA ARG A 27 -13.73 7.42 1.33
C ARG A 27 -13.74 8.71 0.52
N ILE A 28 -14.76 9.54 0.76
CA ILE A 28 -14.81 10.92 0.26
C ILE A 28 -14.66 11.83 1.46
N GLN A 29 -13.71 12.76 1.41
CA GLN A 29 -13.44 13.72 2.47
C GLN A 29 -13.15 15.09 1.85
N ASP A 30 -13.87 16.13 2.28
CA ASP A 30 -13.72 17.51 1.77
C ASP A 30 -13.79 17.62 0.24
N GLY A 31 -14.67 16.82 -0.39
CA GLY A 31 -14.83 16.76 -1.84
C GLY A 31 -13.70 16.02 -2.58
N LYS A 32 -12.73 15.46 -1.86
CA LYS A 32 -11.65 14.65 -2.42
C LYS A 32 -11.96 13.17 -2.24
N GLN A 33 -11.75 12.39 -3.31
CA GLN A 33 -11.81 10.93 -3.22
C GLN A 33 -10.47 10.42 -2.69
N ILE A 34 -10.47 9.84 -1.50
CA ILE A 34 -9.31 9.19 -0.88
C ILE A 34 -9.45 7.68 -1.06
N GLU A 35 -8.42 7.04 -1.59
CA GLU A 35 -8.34 5.59 -1.73
C GLU A 35 -6.96 5.11 -1.28
N VAL A 36 -6.93 4.14 -0.38
CA VAL A 36 -5.68 3.57 0.13
C VAL A 36 -5.55 2.15 -0.39
N LEU A 37 -4.50 1.90 -1.17
CA LEU A 37 -4.13 0.56 -1.62
C LEU A 37 -3.06 -0.02 -0.70
N SER A 38 -3.21 -1.29 -0.38
CA SER A 38 -2.25 -2.06 0.39
C SER A 38 -1.61 -3.12 -0.49
N TYR A 39 -0.29 -3.21 -0.45
CA TYR A 39 0.50 -4.21 -1.17
C TYR A 39 1.29 -5.05 -0.18
N ARG A 40 1.27 -6.38 -0.38
CA ARG A 40 2.10 -7.31 0.40
C ARG A 40 3.03 -8.05 -0.53
N ASN A 41 4.32 -8.00 -0.22
CA ASN A 41 5.35 -8.77 -0.93
C ASN A 41 5.46 -10.21 -0.36
N TYR A 42 4.35 -10.95 -0.34
CA TYR A 42 4.33 -12.35 0.12
C TYR A 42 4.88 -13.30 -0.97
N PRO A 43 5.67 -14.34 -0.62
CA PRO A 43 6.09 -14.80 0.71
C PRO A 43 7.43 -14.22 1.21
N TYR A 44 8.06 -13.33 0.45
CA TYR A 44 9.47 -13.01 0.63
C TYR A 44 9.71 -12.03 1.78
N GLU A 45 8.81 -11.08 2.01
CA GLU A 45 9.02 -10.01 2.97
C GLU A 45 7.73 -9.72 3.75
N ASN A 46 7.84 -9.60 5.08
CA ASN A 46 6.75 -9.15 5.97
C ASN A 46 6.58 -7.62 5.89
N GLU A 47 6.71 -7.06 4.70
CA GLU A 47 6.58 -5.64 4.42
C GLU A 47 5.20 -5.35 3.83
N LEU A 48 4.48 -4.45 4.49
CA LEU A 48 3.19 -3.96 4.03
C LEU A 48 3.36 -2.55 3.51
N PHE A 49 3.18 -2.33 2.22
CA PHE A 49 3.22 -1.00 1.65
C PHE A 49 1.80 -0.45 1.54
N LYS A 50 1.58 0.79 1.97
CA LYS A 50 0.33 1.51 1.77
C LYS A 50 0.55 2.70 0.85
N PHE A 51 -0.35 2.85 -0.11
CA PHE A 51 -0.32 3.88 -1.15
C PHE A 51 -1.60 4.71 -1.04
N VAL A 52 -1.49 5.99 -0.74
CA VAL A 52 -2.63 6.89 -0.58
C VAL A 52 -2.85 7.66 -1.86
N PHE A 53 -4.01 7.45 -2.45
CA PHE A 53 -4.46 8.13 -3.64
C PHE A 53 -5.48 9.21 -3.27
N ILE A 54 -5.27 10.43 -3.77
CA ILE A 54 -6.25 11.51 -3.69
C ILE A 54 -6.66 11.87 -5.10
N ASN A 55 -7.96 11.81 -5.38
CA ASN A 55 -8.53 12.05 -6.71
C ASN A 55 -7.86 11.20 -7.81
N GLY A 56 -7.46 9.97 -7.46
CA GLY A 56 -6.87 9.00 -8.39
C GLY A 56 -5.36 9.16 -8.62
N ARG A 57 -4.68 10.09 -7.92
CA ARG A 57 -3.23 10.29 -8.01
C ARG A 57 -2.54 9.90 -6.71
N LEU A 58 -1.38 9.28 -6.82
CA LEU A 58 -0.58 8.89 -5.65
C LEU A 58 -0.01 10.14 -4.98
N GLU A 59 -0.47 10.45 -3.77
CA GLU A 59 0.02 11.61 -3.01
C GLU A 59 1.07 11.21 -1.97
N GLU A 60 0.92 10.03 -1.37
CA GLU A 60 1.86 9.52 -0.39
C GLU A 60 1.95 7.99 -0.45
N TRP A 61 3.06 7.45 0.02
CA TRP A 61 3.15 6.03 0.35
C TRP A 61 4.07 5.84 1.55
N TYR A 62 3.79 4.80 2.32
CA TYR A 62 4.59 4.43 3.49
C TYR A 62 4.63 2.93 3.68
N GLN A 63 5.69 2.48 4.33
CA GLN A 63 5.88 1.10 4.72
C GLN A 63 5.40 0.92 6.17
N GLU A 64 4.54 -0.07 6.37
CA GLU A 64 4.08 -0.52 7.68
C GLU A 64 4.81 -1.83 8.01
N LEU A 65 5.63 -1.80 9.07
CA LEU A 65 6.28 -2.99 9.59
C LEU A 65 5.24 -3.80 10.37
N ILE A 66 4.91 -4.99 9.89
CA ILE A 66 4.04 -5.90 10.64
C ILE A 66 4.90 -6.54 11.74
N PRO A 67 4.64 -6.28 13.04
CA PRO A 67 5.38 -6.94 14.09
C PRO A 67 5.14 -8.44 14.01
N VAL A 68 6.23 -9.21 13.91
CA VAL A 68 6.17 -10.67 14.03
C VAL A 68 5.96 -10.97 15.52
N TYR A 69 4.73 -11.24 15.92
CA TYR A 69 4.47 -11.79 17.24
C TYR A 69 5.08 -13.19 17.28
N ARG A 70 6.28 -13.33 17.84
CA ARG A 70 6.79 -14.61 18.28
C ARG A 70 5.84 -15.07 19.39
N ILE A 71 5.02 -16.07 19.11
CA ILE A 71 4.32 -16.80 20.16
C ILE A 71 5.45 -17.52 20.91
N GLU A 72 5.87 -16.99 22.05
CA GLU A 72 6.65 -17.77 23.00
C GLU A 72 5.69 -18.83 23.53
N GLU A 73 5.77 -20.03 22.96
CA GLU A 73 5.17 -21.21 23.57
C GLU A 73 5.83 -21.37 24.94
N ASN A 74 5.10 -21.02 25.99
CA ASN A 74 5.49 -21.33 27.35
C ASN A 74 5.41 -22.86 27.49
N GLU A 75 6.57 -23.52 27.57
CA GLU A 75 6.72 -24.94 27.92
C GLU A 75 6.18 -25.25 29.33
#